data_AF-A0A085LIC1-F1
#
_entry.id   AF-A0A085LIC1-F1
#
_cell.length_a   1.000
_cell.length_b   1.000
_cell.length_c   1.000
_cell.angle_alpha   90.00
_cell.angle_beta   90.00
_cell.angle_gamma   90.00
#
_symmetry.space_group_name_H-M   'P 1'
#
loop_
_entity.id
_entity.type
_entity.pdbx_description
1 polymer ?
#
loop_
_entity_poly.entity_id
_entity_poly.type
_entity_poly.pdbx_seq_one_letter_code
_entity_poly.pdbx_strand_id
1 'polypeptide(L)' 'MDEVTRGLDFCFVYLDDALIASSTLAEQEDHLKALFRRFVTYGIKINPAKCVFYAKQLDF' A
#
# COMPACT_ATOMS: atom_id res chain seq x y z
N MET A 1 1.77 -5.04 10.63
CA MET A 1 1.99 -4.79 9.19
C MET A 1 3.43 -5.00 8.74
N ASP A 2 4.42 -4.86 9.63
CA ASP A 2 5.86 -4.96 9.31
C ASP A 2 6.26 -6.20 8.50
N GLU A 3 5.71 -7.37 8.82
CA GLU A 3 6.00 -8.63 8.12
C GLU A 3 5.39 -8.72 6.70
N VAL A 4 4.28 -8.00 6.49
CA VAL A 4 3.50 -8.03 5.23
C VAL A 4 4.13 -7.10 4.19
N THR A 5 4.69 -5.98 4.64
CA THR A 5 5.39 -5.00 3.80
C THR A 5 6.90 -5.19 3.79
N ARG A 6 7.42 -6.19 4.51
CA ARG A 6 8.85 -6.51 4.54
C ARG A 6 9.37 -6.81 3.12
N GLY A 7 10.35 -6.02 2.69
CA GLY A 7 10.95 -6.08 1.35
C GLY A 7 10.20 -5.28 0.28
N LEU A 8 9.23 -4.44 0.66
CA LEU A 8 8.63 -3.43 -0.21
C LEU A 8 9.21 -2.06 0.14
N ASP A 9 10.35 -1.70 -0.46
CA ASP A 9 11.05 -0.42 -0.15
C ASP A 9 10.23 0.83 -0.54
N PHE A 10 9.18 0.64 -1.35
CA PHE A 10 8.24 1.68 -1.78
C PHE A 10 7.00 1.81 -0.87
N CYS A 11 6.90 1.00 0.18
CA CYS A 11 5.76 1.00 1.09
C CYS A 11 6.17 1.48 2.48
N PHE A 12 5.57 2.58 2.92
CA PHE A 12 5.74 3.10 4.27
C PHE A 12 4.55 2.69 5.12
N VAL A 13 4.80 2.12 6.29
CA VAL A 13 3.73 1.65 7.18
C VAL A 13 3.76 2.46 8.46
N TYR A 14 2.61 2.97 8.86
CA TYR A 14 2.41 3.60 10.15
C TYR A 14 1.19 2.99 10.84
N LEU A 15 1.45 2.17 11.87
CA LEU A 15 0.42 1.42 12.60
C LEU A 15 -0.45 0.53 11.68
N ASP A 16 -1.70 0.96 11.44
CA ASP A 16 -2.72 0.27 10.65
C ASP A 16 -2.83 0.80 9.22
N ASP A 17 -2.05 1.82 8.87
CA ASP A 17 -2.11 2.46 7.56
C ASP A 17 -0.83 2.19 6.76
N ALA A 18 -1.02 1.84 5.49
CA ALA A 18 0.05 1.59 4.53
C ALA A 18 0.03 2.67 3.43
N LEU A 19 1.11 3.42 3.34
CA LEU A 19 1.39 4.44 2.35
C LEU A 19 2.23 3.84 1.23
N ILE A 20 1.85 4.12 -0.02
CA ILE A 20 2.66 3.82 -1.20
C ILE A 20 2.93 5.15 -1.91
N ALA A 21 4.20 5.45 -2.13
CA ALA A 21 4.63 6.58 -2.94
C ALA A 21 5.38 6.05 -4.17
N SER A 22 5.14 6.64 -5.33
CA SER A 22 5.80 6.25 -6.59
C SER A 22 5.92 7.46 -7.49
N SER A 23 6.90 7.45 -8.39
CA SER A 23 7.16 8.60 -9.27
C SER A 23 6.25 8.62 -10.49
N THR A 24 5.78 7.45 -10.93
CA THR A 24 4.87 7.30 -12.07
C THR A 24 3.63 6.50 -11.72
N LEU A 25 2.54 6.72 -12.47
CA LEU A 25 1.29 5.98 -12.28
C LEU A 25 1.48 4.48 -12.53
N ALA A 26 2.29 4.12 -13.52
CA ALA A 26 2.57 2.72 -13.86
C ALA A 26 3.30 1.99 -12.72
N GLU A 27 4.33 2.61 -12.12
CA GLU A 27 4.99 2.06 -10.93
C GLU A 27 4.03 1.94 -9.77
N GLN A 28 3.16 2.95 -9.57
CA GLN A 28 2.18 2.94 -8.50
C GLN A 28 1.18 1.79 -8.63
N GLU A 29 0.75 1.48 -9.86
CA GLU A 29 -0.10 0.31 -10.15
C GLU A 29 0.60 -1.01 -9.83
N ASP A 30 1.85 -1.19 -10.24
CA ASP A 30 2.62 -2.41 -9.95
C ASP A 30 2.89 -2.58 -8.45
N HIS A 31 3.21 -1.49 -7.75
CA HIS A 31 3.37 -1.47 -6.30
C HIS A 31 2.08 -1.83 -5.57
N LEU A 32 0.93 -1.27 -5.99
CA LEU A 32 -0.39 -1.62 -5.44
C LEU A 32 -0.72 -3.10 -5.65
N LYS A 33 -0.46 -3.65 -6.86
CA LYS A 33 -0.67 -5.08 -7.14
C LYS A 33 0.19 -5.96 -6.23
N ALA A 34 1.46 -5.60 -6.04
CA ALA A 34 2.37 -6.33 -5.16
C ALA A 34 1.87 -6.32 -3.69
N LEU A 35 1.45 -5.15 -3.19
CA LEU A 35 0.90 -5.01 -1.84
C LEU A 35 -0.40 -5.80 -1.67
N PHE A 36 -1.34 -5.70 -2.62
CA PHE A 36 -2.59 -6.46 -2.55
C PHE A 36 -2.36 -7.96 -2.60
N ARG A 37 -1.40 -8.44 -3.39
CA ARG A 37 -1.02 -9.85 -3.40
C ARG A 37 -0.54 -10.31 -2.03
N ARG A 38 0.25 -9.49 -1.33
CA ARG A 38 0.65 -9.76 0.06
C ARG A 38 -0.56 -9.77 1.00
N PHE A 39 -1.46 -8.81 0.89
CA PHE A 39 -2.66 -8.78 1.73
C PHE A 39 -3.51 -10.05 1.58
N VAL A 40 -3.66 -10.55 0.35
CA VAL A 40 -4.33 -11.84 0.10
C VAL A 40 -3.57 -12.99 0.75
N THR A 41 -2.24 -13.07 0.60
CA THR A 41 -1.41 -14.13 1.18
C THR A 41 -1.49 -14.17 2.70
N TYR A 42 -1.50 -13.01 3.36
CA TYR A 42 -1.55 -12.90 4.82
C TYR A 42 -2.99 -12.81 5.38
N GLY A 43 -4.02 -12.87 4.52
CA GLY A 43 -5.42 -12.77 4.95
C GLY A 43 -5.82 -11.40 5.51
N ILE A 44 -5.11 -10.34 5.15
CA ILE A 44 -5.42 -8.96 5.57
C ILE A 44 -6.63 -8.46 4.79
N LYS A 45 -7.60 -7.94 5.53
CA LYS A 45 -8.78 -7.28 4.97
C LYS A 45 -8.56 -5.76 4.97
N ILE A 46 -8.76 -5.16 3.81
CA ILE A 46 -8.75 -3.70 3.64
C ILE A 46 -10.17 -3.16 3.73
N ASN A 47 -10.33 -1.94 4.25
CA ASN A 47 -11.59 -1.23 4.20
C ASN A 47 -11.56 -0.24 3.02
N PRO A 48 -12.23 -0.54 1.89
CA PRO A 48 -12.18 0.30 0.70
C PRO A 48 -12.74 1.71 0.95
N ALA A 49 -13.62 1.90 1.94
CA ALA A 49 -14.14 3.22 2.28
C ALA A 49 -13.10 4.14 2.96
N LYS A 50 -12.03 3.56 3.53
CA LYS A 50 -10.92 4.30 4.12
C LYS A 50 -9.68 4.37 3.22
N CYS A 51 -9.66 3.62 2.13
CA CYS A 51 -8.53 3.61 1.20
C CYS A 51 -8.62 4.79 0.23
N VAL A 52 -7.53 5.54 0.09
CA VAL A 52 -7.39 6.61 -0.90
C VAL A 52 -6.34 6.17 -1.92
N PHE A 53 -6.71 6.19 -3.20
CA PHE A 53 -5.83 5.79 -4.30
C PHE A 53 -5.55 6.98 -5.23
N TYR A 54 -4.34 7.01 -5.82
CA TYR A 54 -3.92 8.01 -6.81
C TYR A 54 -4.06 9.47 -6.38
N ALA A 55 -4.07 9.74 -5.08
CA ALA A 55 -4.06 11.10 -4.56
C ALA A 55 -2.67 11.72 -4.76
N LYS A 56 -2.64 12.98 -5.22
CA LYS A 56 -1.38 13.74 -5.37
C LYS A 56 -0.79 14.16 -4.04
N GLN A 57 -1.61 14.21 -3.00
CA GLN A 57 -1.26 14.55 -1.63
C GLN A 57 -2.19 13.77 -0.69
N LEU A 58 -1.64 13.28 0.40
CA LEU A 58 -2.36 12.62 1.47
C LEU A 58 -2.06 13.38 2.77
N ASP A 59 -3.09 13.72 3.52
CA ASP A 59 -2.96 14.18 4.90
C ASP A 59 -2.92 12.93 5.79
N PHE A 60 -1.89 12.82 6.63
CA PHE A 60 -1.60 11.64 7.45
C PHE A 60 -1.18 12.05 8.87
#